data_AF-A0A4S5E0I3-F1
#
_entry.id   AF-A0A4S5E0I3-F1
#
_cell.length_a   1.000
_cell.length_b   1.000
_cell.length_c   1.000
_cell.angle_alpha   90.00
_cell.angle_beta   90.00
_cell.angle_gamma   90.00
#
_symmetry.space_group_name_H-M   'P 1'
#
loop_
_entity.id
_entity.type
_entity.pdbx_description
1 polymer ?
#
loop_
_entity_poly.entity_id
_entity_poly.type
_entity_poly.pdbx_seq_one_letter_code
_entity_poly.pdbx_strand_id
1 'polypeptide(L)'
;MEWIFAVLGIIVIGVGLRDVFHTLLHPSGEGELTKWCMRTSWQVSKRMGSKAVAVAGPLGIVIVILLWTVLQVLGWTLIYYPHIPQGFVYADGVDPSRYPDFIEAIYVSMVALSTLGFGDVIAVDPWIRAFSPVEALAGFALLTAAVSWFMQLYPALARRRAIGIHLTILRGANYVQDFSQFSPDTASRVLENVTNDLVQVRVDLTQTGESYYFRESTATTSLAASLSYAVALSEQAQAHPDAGVRASGVALQKALQDLSNLMAETFGLTGSSVEDKFRSYASDHGYDYES
;
A
#
# COMPACT_ATOMS: atom_id res chain seq x y z
N MET A 1 22.55 -33.28 -8.32
CA MET A 1 21.58 -32.30 -8.85
C MET A 1 21.01 -31.38 -7.76
N GLU A 2 21.55 -31.43 -6.53
CA GLU A 2 21.02 -30.72 -5.36
C GLU A 2 21.21 -29.19 -5.39
N TRP A 3 22.24 -28.73 -6.10
CA TRP A 3 22.51 -27.30 -6.27
C TRP A 3 21.35 -26.53 -6.93
N ILE A 4 20.47 -27.21 -7.67
CA ILE A 4 19.31 -26.57 -8.30
C ILE A 4 18.33 -26.01 -7.27
N PHE A 5 18.12 -26.73 -6.15
CA PHE A 5 17.22 -26.30 -5.09
C PHE A 5 17.81 -25.10 -4.34
N ALA A 6 19.11 -25.09 -4.09
CA ALA A 6 19.79 -23.94 -3.50
C ALA A 6 19.69 -22.70 -4.40
N VAL A 7 19.91 -22.84 -5.71
CA VAL A 7 19.76 -21.73 -6.67
C VAL A 7 18.32 -21.23 -6.73
N LEU A 8 17.34 -22.13 -6.81
CA LEU A 8 15.92 -21.76 -6.80
C LEU A 8 15.54 -21.06 -5.48
N GLY A 9 16.02 -21.56 -4.35
CA GLY A 9 15.79 -20.97 -3.03
C GLY A 9 16.34 -19.54 -2.95
N ILE A 10 17.58 -19.32 -3.39
CA ILE A 10 18.20 -17.99 -3.45
C ILE A 10 17.38 -17.04 -4.35
N ILE A 11 16.90 -17.52 -5.50
CA ILE A 11 16.04 -16.72 -6.39
C ILE A 11 14.74 -16.33 -5.68
N VAL A 12 14.06 -17.27 -5.02
CA VAL A 12 12.80 -17.00 -4.29
C VAL A 12 13.02 -16.00 -3.16
N ILE A 13 14.09 -16.16 -2.37
CA ILE A 13 14.50 -15.21 -1.32
C ILE A 13 14.71 -13.82 -1.94
N GLY A 14 15.48 -13.76 -3.02
CA GLY A 14 15.81 -12.52 -3.73
C GLY A 14 14.58 -11.80 -4.30
N VAL A 15 13.61 -12.54 -4.84
CA VAL A 15 12.33 -11.98 -5.30
C VAL A 15 11.57 -11.34 -4.14
N GLY A 16 11.46 -12.03 -3.00
CA GLY A 16 10.79 -11.48 -1.82
C GLY A 16 11.49 -10.23 -1.27
N LEU A 17 12.82 -10.27 -1.13
CA LEU A 17 13.60 -9.12 -0.65
C LEU A 17 13.57 -7.93 -1.62
N ARG A 18 13.60 -8.19 -2.93
CA ARG A 18 13.45 -7.15 -3.96
C ARG A 18 12.09 -6.47 -3.85
N ASP A 19 11.03 -7.24 -3.62
CA ASP A 19 9.68 -6.68 -3.50
C ASP A 19 9.52 -5.82 -2.24
N VAL A 20 10.06 -6.26 -1.10
CA VAL A 20 10.14 -5.46 0.13
C VAL A 20 10.92 -4.17 -0.09
N PHE A 21 12.09 -4.25 -0.74
CA PHE A 21 12.94 -3.09 -1.03
C PHE A 21 12.20 -2.07 -1.90
N HIS A 22 11.54 -2.51 -2.98
CA HIS A 22 10.79 -1.61 -3.83
C HIS A 22 9.54 -1.04 -3.16
N THR A 23 8.91 -1.76 -2.25
CA THR A 23 7.71 -1.29 -1.54
C THR A 23 8.05 -0.26 -0.45
N LEU A 24 9.19 -0.40 0.24
CA LEU A 24 9.48 0.41 1.43
C LEU A 24 10.64 1.40 1.29
N LEU A 25 11.62 1.07 0.46
CA LEU A 25 12.87 1.83 0.37
C LEU A 25 12.98 2.63 -0.92
N HIS A 26 12.15 2.34 -1.93
CA HIS A 26 12.13 3.07 -3.19
C HIS A 26 11.03 4.15 -3.18
N PRO A 27 11.36 5.45 -3.12
CA PRO A 27 10.38 6.52 -2.84
C PRO A 27 9.24 6.68 -3.85
N SER A 28 9.37 6.10 -5.03
CA SER A 28 8.41 6.19 -6.14
C SER A 28 8.09 4.83 -6.77
N GLY A 29 8.55 3.75 -6.14
CA GLY A 29 8.31 2.39 -6.60
C GLY A 29 7.28 1.74 -5.69
N GLU A 30 6.45 0.87 -6.23
CA GLU A 30 5.75 -0.13 -5.42
C GLU A 30 6.22 -1.48 -5.94
N GLY A 31 6.42 -2.46 -5.04
CA GLY A 31 6.78 -3.82 -5.42
C GLY A 31 5.75 -4.43 -6.37
N GLU A 32 6.19 -5.14 -7.40
CA GLU A 32 5.27 -5.73 -8.40
C GLU A 32 4.31 -6.75 -7.76
N LEU A 33 4.78 -7.52 -6.77
CA LEU A 33 3.94 -8.47 -6.05
C LEU A 33 3.00 -7.74 -5.11
N THR A 34 3.47 -6.71 -4.40
CA THR A 34 2.63 -5.82 -3.60
C THR A 34 1.48 -5.24 -4.43
N LYS A 35 1.77 -4.66 -5.60
CA LYS A 35 0.74 -4.12 -6.52
C LYS A 35 -0.27 -5.18 -6.90
N TRP A 36 0.21 -6.36 -7.29
CA TRP A 36 -0.66 -7.46 -7.70
C TRP A 36 -1.57 -7.94 -6.56
N CYS A 37 -1.03 -8.11 -5.34
CA CYS A 37 -1.78 -8.49 -4.16
C CYS A 37 -2.83 -7.44 -3.77
N MET A 38 -2.46 -6.17 -3.75
CA MET A 38 -3.37 -5.07 -3.41
C MET A 38 -4.51 -4.96 -4.43
N ARG A 39 -4.20 -5.00 -5.74
CA ARG A 39 -5.20 -4.99 -6.81
C ARG A 39 -6.11 -6.20 -6.73
N THR A 40 -5.56 -7.39 -6.51
CA THR A 40 -6.36 -8.62 -6.42
C THR A 40 -7.28 -8.59 -5.20
N SER A 41 -6.77 -8.19 -4.03
CA SER A 41 -7.55 -7.97 -2.82
C SER A 41 -8.71 -7.01 -3.07
N TRP A 42 -8.45 -5.89 -3.75
CA TRP A 42 -9.46 -4.91 -4.12
C TRP A 42 -10.54 -5.48 -5.03
N GLN A 43 -10.16 -6.12 -6.14
CA GLN A 43 -11.12 -6.65 -7.11
C GLN A 43 -11.97 -7.79 -6.53
N VAL A 44 -11.37 -8.67 -5.72
CA VAL A 44 -12.10 -9.73 -5.00
C VAL A 44 -13.08 -9.11 -3.99
N SER A 45 -12.63 -8.11 -3.22
CA SER A 45 -13.47 -7.43 -2.24
C SER A 45 -14.67 -6.74 -2.89
N LYS A 46 -14.49 -6.12 -4.07
CA LYS A 46 -15.59 -5.54 -4.85
C LYS A 46 -16.65 -6.58 -5.25
N ARG A 47 -16.25 -7.80 -5.59
CA ARG A 47 -17.19 -8.90 -5.92
C ARG A 47 -17.94 -9.42 -4.71
N MET A 48 -17.38 -9.31 -3.51
CA MET A 48 -17.98 -9.76 -2.26
C MET A 48 -18.93 -8.72 -1.62
N GLY A 49 -18.96 -7.50 -2.15
CA GLY A 49 -19.89 -6.44 -1.73
C GLY A 49 -19.29 -5.40 -0.77
N SER A 50 -20.10 -4.40 -0.41
CA SER A 50 -19.65 -3.16 0.25
C SER A 50 -18.93 -3.35 1.59
N LYS A 51 -19.30 -4.39 2.36
CA LYS A 51 -18.64 -4.73 3.63
C LYS A 51 -17.20 -5.23 3.43
N ALA A 52 -16.94 -6.00 2.37
CA ALA A 52 -15.61 -6.51 2.07
C ALA A 52 -14.69 -5.39 1.57
N VAL A 53 -15.20 -4.46 0.76
CA VAL A 53 -14.44 -3.29 0.28
C VAL A 53 -13.93 -2.43 1.44
N ALA A 54 -14.70 -2.31 2.54
CA ALA A 54 -14.29 -1.54 3.72
C ALA A 54 -13.01 -2.08 4.39
N VAL A 55 -12.69 -3.37 4.22
CA VAL A 55 -11.50 -4.01 4.80
C VAL A 55 -10.46 -4.40 3.76
N ALA A 56 -10.67 -4.07 2.47
CA ALA A 56 -9.81 -4.48 1.37
C ALA A 56 -8.37 -3.97 1.51
N GLY A 57 -8.19 -2.71 1.91
CA GLY A 57 -6.89 -2.10 2.19
C GLY A 57 -6.13 -2.81 3.31
N PRO A 58 -6.67 -2.86 4.56
CA PRO A 58 -6.04 -3.59 5.66
C PRO A 58 -5.75 -5.06 5.34
N LEU A 59 -6.70 -5.77 4.73
CA LEU A 59 -6.53 -7.16 4.33
C LEU A 59 -5.43 -7.31 3.27
N GLY A 60 -5.35 -6.39 2.31
CA GLY A 60 -4.30 -6.36 1.29
C GLY A 60 -2.90 -6.27 1.90
N ILE A 61 -2.71 -5.39 2.89
CA ILE A 61 -1.44 -5.28 3.63
C ILE A 61 -1.08 -6.61 4.31
N VAL A 62 -2.04 -7.25 4.99
CA VAL A 62 -1.81 -8.56 5.64
C VAL A 62 -1.43 -9.62 4.61
N ILE A 63 -2.11 -9.67 3.46
CA ILE A 63 -1.80 -10.61 2.38
C ILE A 63 -0.39 -10.39 1.85
N VAL A 64 0.06 -9.14 1.68
CA VAL A 64 1.42 -8.82 1.22
C VAL A 64 2.47 -9.27 2.22
N ILE A 65 2.28 -8.99 3.51
CA ILE A 65 3.21 -9.42 4.57
C ILE A 65 3.29 -10.96 4.60
N LEU A 66 2.14 -11.64 4.53
CA LEU A 66 2.09 -13.10 4.48
C LEU A 66 2.79 -13.64 3.23
N LEU A 67 2.62 -13.01 2.07
CA LEU A 67 3.32 -13.38 0.84
C LEU A 67 4.84 -13.26 1.04
N TRP A 68 5.34 -12.16 1.59
CA TRP A 68 6.76 -12.00 1.86
C TRP A 68 7.29 -13.08 2.80
N THR A 69 6.57 -13.37 3.90
CA THR A 69 6.92 -14.45 4.81
C THR A 69 6.95 -15.80 4.11
N VAL A 70 5.92 -16.14 3.31
CA VAL A 70 5.86 -17.39 2.55
C VAL A 70 7.00 -17.51 1.56
N LEU A 71 7.35 -16.44 0.85
CA LEU A 71 8.50 -16.44 -0.07
C LEU A 71 9.81 -16.70 0.69
N GLN A 72 10.02 -16.09 1.85
CA GLN A 72 11.21 -16.38 2.65
C GLN A 72 11.22 -17.83 3.14
N VAL A 73 10.12 -18.31 3.72
CA VAL A 73 10.01 -19.70 4.20
C VAL A 73 10.29 -20.69 3.06
N LEU A 74 9.64 -20.52 1.91
CA LEU A 74 9.84 -21.41 0.77
C LEU A 74 11.26 -21.33 0.21
N GLY A 75 11.84 -20.13 0.14
CA GLY A 75 13.20 -19.94 -0.34
C GLY A 75 14.23 -20.65 0.53
N TRP A 76 14.14 -20.54 1.85
CA TRP A 76 15.01 -21.24 2.79
C TRP A 76 14.71 -22.75 2.87
N THR A 77 13.43 -23.15 2.78
CA THR A 77 13.02 -24.55 2.65
C THR A 77 13.75 -25.23 1.49
N LEU A 78 13.82 -24.59 0.32
CA LEU A 78 14.51 -25.13 -0.84
C LEU A 78 16.03 -25.26 -0.62
N ILE A 79 16.62 -24.39 0.21
CA ILE A 79 18.05 -24.48 0.58
C ILE A 79 18.28 -25.65 1.55
N TYR A 80 17.40 -25.86 2.52
CA TYR A 80 17.55 -26.91 3.53
C TYR A 80 17.17 -28.29 3.02
N TYR A 81 16.18 -28.39 2.13
CA TYR A 81 15.62 -29.65 1.65
C TYR A 81 16.67 -30.70 1.20
N PRO A 82 17.69 -30.36 0.39
CA PRO A 82 18.69 -31.36 -0.03
C PRO A 82 19.60 -31.87 1.08
N HIS A 83 19.64 -31.18 2.22
CA HIS A 83 20.51 -31.52 3.34
C HIS A 83 19.73 -32.20 4.47
N ILE A 84 18.42 -32.37 4.36
CA ILE A 84 17.64 -33.11 5.34
C ILE A 84 17.61 -34.60 4.96
N PRO A 85 17.78 -35.52 5.93
CA PRO A 85 18.09 -35.27 7.35
C PRO A 85 19.59 -35.16 7.67
N GLN A 86 20.50 -35.50 6.75
CA GLN A 86 21.91 -35.78 7.08
C GLN A 86 22.73 -34.57 7.55
N GLY A 87 22.32 -33.36 7.18
CA GLY A 87 22.92 -32.09 7.58
C GLY A 87 22.43 -31.56 8.94
N PHE A 88 21.54 -32.30 9.62
CA PHE A 88 20.91 -31.90 10.87
C PHE A 88 21.05 -32.98 11.94
N VAL A 89 21.13 -32.55 13.20
CA VAL A 89 21.04 -33.42 14.37
C VAL A 89 19.72 -33.14 15.08
N TYR A 90 19.03 -34.21 15.43
CA TYR A 90 17.72 -34.22 16.06
C TYR A 90 17.87 -34.54 17.55
N ALA A 91 17.07 -33.88 18.39
CA ALA A 91 17.04 -34.13 19.82
C ALA A 91 16.51 -35.54 20.15
N ASP A 92 16.87 -36.04 21.33
CA ASP A 92 16.43 -37.35 21.79
C ASP A 92 14.89 -37.46 21.79
N GLY A 93 14.38 -38.48 21.11
CA GLY A 93 12.94 -38.73 20.97
C GLY A 93 12.31 -38.17 19.68
N VAL A 94 13.04 -37.37 18.89
CA VAL A 94 12.62 -36.95 17.55
C VAL A 94 13.19 -37.92 16.52
N ASP A 95 12.29 -38.61 15.82
CA ASP A 95 12.64 -39.58 14.77
C ASP A 95 12.44 -38.92 13.39
N PRO A 96 13.51 -38.49 12.70
CA PRO A 96 13.39 -37.79 11.43
C PRO A 96 12.73 -38.63 10.34
N SER A 97 12.80 -39.97 10.43
CA SER A 97 12.19 -40.85 9.43
C SER A 97 10.65 -40.81 9.41
N ARG A 98 10.03 -40.21 10.44
CA ARG A 98 8.57 -40.07 10.55
C ARG A 98 8.02 -38.88 9.77
N TYR A 99 8.87 -37.94 9.37
CA TYR A 99 8.47 -36.71 8.72
C TYR A 99 8.97 -36.72 7.27
N PRO A 100 8.14 -36.34 6.28
CA PRO A 100 8.64 -36.15 4.93
C PRO A 100 9.68 -35.03 4.90
N ASP A 101 10.84 -35.28 4.28
CA ASP A 101 11.99 -34.36 4.27
C ASP A 101 11.63 -32.91 3.85
N PHE A 102 10.69 -32.75 2.92
CA PHE A 102 10.23 -31.43 2.49
C PHE A 102 9.43 -30.69 3.57
N ILE A 103 8.59 -31.40 4.32
CA ILE A 103 7.81 -30.81 5.42
C ILE A 103 8.74 -30.45 6.58
N GLU A 104 9.75 -31.29 6.82
CA GLU A 104 10.80 -31.02 7.80
C GLU A 104 11.61 -29.77 7.43
N ALA A 105 11.93 -29.57 6.15
CA ALA A 105 12.59 -28.35 5.67
C ALA A 105 11.75 -27.09 5.90
N ILE A 106 10.43 -27.17 5.67
CA ILE A 106 9.49 -26.08 5.99
C ILE A 106 9.51 -25.79 7.49
N TYR A 107 9.45 -26.84 8.32
CA TYR A 107 9.47 -26.70 9.77
C TYR A 107 10.74 -25.97 10.25
N VAL A 108 11.92 -26.44 9.83
CA VAL A 108 13.22 -25.82 10.16
C VAL A 108 13.24 -24.35 9.74
N SER A 109 12.82 -24.04 8.51
CA SER A 109 12.76 -22.67 8.00
C SER A 109 11.81 -21.79 8.80
N MET A 110 10.59 -22.27 9.10
CA MET A 110 9.63 -21.50 9.90
C MET A 110 10.17 -21.20 11.30
N VAL A 111 10.78 -22.19 11.97
CA VAL A 111 11.35 -22.04 13.32
C VAL A 111 12.52 -21.06 13.34
N ALA A 112 13.38 -21.09 12.31
CA ALA A 112 14.51 -20.18 12.18
C ALA A 112 14.07 -18.75 11.82
N LEU A 113 13.20 -18.60 10.82
CA LEU A 113 12.67 -17.30 10.37
C LEU A 113 11.88 -16.59 11.46
N SER A 114 11.06 -17.33 12.22
CA SER A 114 10.27 -16.77 13.32
C SER A 114 11.08 -16.56 14.61
N THR A 115 12.37 -16.90 14.61
CA THR A 115 13.26 -16.84 15.78
C THR A 115 12.79 -17.68 16.98
N LEU A 116 11.98 -18.71 16.72
CA LEU A 116 11.38 -19.53 17.77
C LEU A 116 12.39 -20.49 18.41
N GLY A 117 13.25 -21.09 17.57
CA GLY A 117 14.43 -21.82 18.02
C GLY A 117 14.18 -22.93 19.05
N PHE A 118 13.25 -23.85 18.78
CA PHE A 118 12.92 -24.95 19.71
C PHE A 118 14.12 -25.80 20.14
N GLY A 119 15.16 -25.88 19.29
CA GLY A 119 16.39 -26.61 19.60
C GLY A 119 16.26 -28.13 19.46
N ASP A 120 15.14 -28.60 18.91
CA ASP A 120 14.86 -30.00 18.60
C ASP A 120 15.51 -30.47 17.30
N VAL A 121 15.79 -29.54 16.38
CA VAL A 121 16.55 -29.77 15.14
C VAL A 121 17.65 -28.71 15.00
N ILE A 122 18.90 -29.15 14.87
CA ILE A 122 20.07 -28.27 14.85
C ILE A 122 20.91 -28.56 13.60
N ALA A 123 21.22 -27.52 12.82
CA ALA A 123 22.10 -27.63 11.68
C ALA A 123 23.54 -27.98 12.10
N VAL A 124 24.08 -29.07 11.56
CA VAL A 124 25.48 -29.50 11.76
C VAL A 124 26.31 -29.45 10.49
N ASP A 125 25.67 -29.43 9.32
CA ASP A 125 26.37 -29.13 8.07
C ASP A 125 27.09 -27.77 8.17
N PRO A 126 28.40 -27.69 7.86
CA PRO A 126 29.16 -26.46 8.05
C PRO A 126 28.60 -25.25 7.29
N TRP A 127 28.06 -25.45 6.08
CA TRP A 127 27.54 -24.36 5.26
C TRP A 127 26.17 -23.91 5.77
N ILE A 128 25.27 -24.85 6.04
CA ILE A 128 23.95 -24.50 6.61
C ILE A 128 24.14 -23.83 7.97
N ARG A 129 24.98 -24.37 8.85
CA ARG A 129 25.21 -23.80 10.17
C ARG A 129 25.81 -22.39 10.13
N ALA A 130 26.63 -22.09 9.13
CA ALA A 130 27.19 -20.76 8.96
C ALA A 130 26.17 -19.74 8.42
N PHE A 131 25.28 -20.16 7.52
CA PHE A 131 24.34 -19.26 6.83
C PHE A 131 22.93 -19.23 7.41
N SER A 132 22.48 -20.25 8.13
CA SER A 132 21.14 -20.29 8.74
C SER A 132 20.84 -19.13 9.70
N PRO A 133 21.81 -18.53 10.42
CA PRO A 133 21.53 -17.33 11.21
C PRO A 133 21.08 -16.12 10.37
N VAL A 134 21.41 -16.08 9.06
CA VAL A 134 20.96 -15.02 8.14
C VAL A 134 19.43 -15.08 7.94
N GLU A 135 18.82 -16.27 8.02
CA GLU A 135 17.38 -16.42 7.95
C GLU A 135 16.67 -15.70 9.12
N ALA A 136 17.19 -15.85 10.33
CA ALA A 136 16.66 -15.13 11.50
C ALA A 136 16.78 -13.61 11.34
N LEU A 137 17.90 -13.12 10.78
CA LEU A 137 18.07 -11.70 10.45
C LEU A 137 17.06 -11.24 9.39
N ALA A 138 16.78 -12.06 8.37
CA ALA A 138 15.77 -11.77 7.36
C ALA A 138 14.36 -11.71 7.98
N GLY A 139 14.03 -12.61 8.91
CA GLY A 139 12.78 -12.59 9.67
C GLY A 139 12.63 -11.32 10.50
N PHE A 140 13.68 -10.91 11.21
CA PHE A 140 13.70 -9.65 11.97
C PHE A 140 13.55 -8.42 11.06
N ALA A 141 14.24 -8.41 9.92
CA ALA A 141 14.14 -7.36 8.92
C ALA A 141 12.72 -7.26 8.34
N LEU A 142 12.08 -8.40 8.03
CA LEU A 142 10.69 -8.45 7.58
C LEU A 142 9.70 -7.90 8.62
N LEU A 143 9.87 -8.27 9.89
CA LEU A 143 9.03 -7.74 10.97
C LEU A 143 9.19 -6.23 11.10
N THR A 144 10.43 -5.75 11.07
CA THR A 144 10.76 -4.31 11.13
C THR A 144 10.17 -3.57 9.93
N ALA A 145 10.29 -4.16 8.74
CA ALA A 145 9.72 -3.64 7.50
C ALA A 145 8.19 -3.53 7.59
N ALA A 146 7.50 -4.56 8.06
CA ALA A 146 6.05 -4.57 8.24
C ALA A 146 5.59 -3.46 9.20
N VAL A 147 6.23 -3.32 10.37
CA VAL A 147 5.91 -2.24 11.33
C VAL A 147 6.16 -0.86 10.72
N SER A 148 7.29 -0.68 10.04
CA SER A 148 7.64 0.59 9.37
C SER A 148 6.62 0.96 8.31
N TRP A 149 6.12 -0.03 7.56
CA TRP A 149 5.10 0.19 6.53
C TRP A 149 3.79 0.75 7.12
N PHE A 150 3.32 0.17 8.23
CA PHE A 150 2.15 0.71 8.93
C PHE A 150 2.39 2.14 9.38
N MET A 151 3.55 2.44 9.96
CA MET A 151 3.88 3.81 10.42
C MET A 151 3.89 4.85 9.29
N GLN A 152 4.24 4.46 8.06
CA GLN A 152 4.20 5.35 6.88
C GLN A 152 2.77 5.49 6.32
N LEU A 153 2.00 4.41 6.34
CA LEU A 153 0.67 4.34 5.75
C LEU A 153 -0.37 5.18 6.51
N TYR A 154 -0.39 5.12 7.84
CA TYR A 154 -1.40 5.82 8.64
C TYR A 154 -1.38 7.36 8.47
N PRO A 155 -0.22 8.03 8.48
CA PRO A 155 -0.16 9.47 8.20
C PRO A 155 -0.71 9.85 6.82
N ALA A 156 -0.42 9.08 5.77
CA ALA A 156 -0.96 9.31 4.43
C ALA A 156 -2.50 9.19 4.41
N LEU A 157 -3.03 8.15 5.04
CA LEU A 157 -4.48 7.96 5.19
C LEU A 157 -5.13 9.09 6.00
N ALA A 158 -4.47 9.55 7.06
CA ALA A 158 -4.96 10.64 7.88
C ALA A 158 -5.04 11.96 7.10
N ARG A 159 -4.01 12.30 6.30
CA ARG A 159 -3.99 13.50 5.46
C ARG A 159 -5.05 13.45 4.36
N ARG A 160 -5.19 12.31 3.67
CA ARG A 160 -6.25 12.12 2.67
C ARG A 160 -7.65 12.29 3.28
N ARG A 161 -7.86 11.75 4.48
CA ARG A 161 -9.13 11.93 5.21
C ARG A 161 -9.34 13.38 5.64
N ALA A 162 -8.29 14.07 6.07
CA ALA A 162 -8.38 15.47 6.50
C ALA A 162 -8.88 16.38 5.39
N ILE A 163 -8.35 16.25 4.17
CA ILE A 163 -8.86 17.01 3.02
C ILE A 163 -10.29 16.59 2.63
N GLY A 164 -10.62 15.31 2.71
CA GLY A 164 -11.99 14.82 2.47
C GLY A 164 -13.01 15.51 3.38
N ILE A 165 -12.67 15.61 4.68
CA ILE A 165 -13.45 16.33 5.69
C ILE A 165 -13.45 17.84 5.42
N HIS A 166 -12.30 18.44 5.11
CA HIS A 166 -12.16 19.86 4.83
C HIS A 166 -13.09 20.29 3.68
N LEU A 167 -13.09 19.58 2.56
CA LEU A 167 -13.98 19.83 1.42
C LEU A 167 -15.46 19.65 1.79
N THR A 168 -15.78 18.65 2.62
CA THR A 168 -17.16 18.44 3.09
C THR A 168 -17.64 19.57 4.00
N ILE A 169 -16.77 20.10 4.88
CA ILE A 169 -17.07 21.27 5.72
C ILE A 169 -17.33 22.51 4.85
N LEU A 170 -16.48 22.75 3.84
CA LEU A 170 -16.68 23.86 2.91
C LEU A 170 -18.01 23.70 2.15
N ARG A 171 -18.36 22.49 1.71
CA ARG A 171 -19.65 22.19 1.07
C ARG A 171 -20.82 22.48 1.99
N GLY A 172 -20.77 22.04 3.25
CA GLY A 172 -21.83 22.29 4.24
C GLY A 172 -22.00 23.77 4.61
N ALA A 173 -20.94 24.57 4.43
CA ALA A 173 -20.97 26.02 4.60
C ALA A 173 -21.39 26.79 3.33
N ASN A 174 -21.81 26.10 2.26
CA ASN A 174 -22.19 26.69 0.97
C ASN A 174 -21.11 27.61 0.36
N TYR A 175 -19.84 27.27 0.56
CA TYR A 175 -18.70 28.12 0.20
C TYR A 175 -18.66 28.45 -1.30
N VAL A 176 -19.08 27.53 -2.17
CA VAL A 176 -19.15 27.73 -3.64
C VAL A 176 -20.26 28.72 -4.01
N GLN A 177 -21.41 28.65 -3.34
CA GLN A 177 -22.55 29.54 -3.58
C GLN A 177 -22.28 30.96 -3.08
N ASP A 178 -21.66 31.08 -1.91
CA ASP A 178 -21.32 32.36 -1.29
C ASP A 178 -19.94 32.90 -1.74
N PHE A 179 -19.28 32.23 -2.68
CA PHE A 179 -17.89 32.47 -3.04
C PHE A 179 -17.60 33.94 -3.43
N SER A 180 -18.52 34.57 -4.16
CA SER A 180 -18.41 35.97 -4.60
C SER A 180 -18.60 37.00 -3.47
N GLN A 181 -19.08 36.57 -2.29
CA GLN A 181 -19.31 37.45 -1.14
C GLN A 181 -18.07 37.57 -0.25
N PHE A 182 -17.10 36.67 -0.39
CA PHE A 182 -15.88 36.70 0.41
C PHE A 182 -14.92 37.78 -0.05
N SER A 183 -14.09 38.28 0.87
CA SER A 183 -12.98 39.15 0.48
C SER A 183 -11.98 38.36 -0.39
N PRO A 184 -11.34 39.01 -1.39
CA PRO A 184 -10.34 38.34 -2.24
C PRO A 184 -9.24 37.61 -1.46
N ASP A 185 -8.77 38.17 -0.35
CA ASP A 185 -7.77 37.54 0.51
C ASP A 185 -8.31 36.26 1.18
N THR A 186 -9.58 36.23 1.56
CA THR A 186 -10.19 35.06 2.21
C THR A 186 -10.41 33.95 1.20
N ALA A 187 -10.96 34.29 0.03
CA ALA A 187 -11.14 33.35 -1.08
C ALA A 187 -9.79 32.73 -1.51
N SER A 188 -8.76 33.56 -1.71
CA SER A 188 -7.42 33.11 -2.13
C SER A 188 -6.78 32.18 -1.09
N ARG A 189 -6.88 32.49 0.20
CA ARG A 189 -6.36 31.63 1.28
C ARG A 189 -7.02 30.26 1.33
N VAL A 190 -8.33 30.18 1.16
CA VAL A 190 -9.03 28.88 1.12
C VAL A 190 -8.60 28.06 -0.09
N LEU A 191 -8.49 28.68 -1.26
CA LEU A 191 -8.00 28.01 -2.48
C LEU A 191 -6.56 27.51 -2.32
N GLU A 192 -5.66 28.31 -1.75
CA GLU A 192 -4.27 27.92 -1.49
C GLU A 192 -4.19 26.74 -0.51
N ASN A 193 -4.98 26.75 0.56
CA ASN A 193 -5.03 25.65 1.52
C ASN A 193 -5.49 24.34 0.85
N VAL A 194 -6.58 24.38 0.08
CA VAL A 194 -7.06 23.19 -0.67
C VAL A 194 -6.03 22.74 -1.70
N THR A 195 -5.36 23.67 -2.37
CA THR A 195 -4.30 23.35 -3.33
C THR A 195 -3.13 22.62 -2.65
N ASN A 196 -2.66 23.13 -1.51
CA ASN A 196 -1.58 22.51 -0.74
C ASN A 196 -1.98 21.13 -0.21
N ASP A 197 -3.21 20.98 0.29
CA ASP A 197 -3.74 19.70 0.74
C ASP A 197 -3.76 18.66 -0.42
N LEU A 198 -4.18 19.06 -1.63
CA LEU A 198 -4.18 18.19 -2.81
C LEU A 198 -2.77 17.82 -3.27
N VAL A 199 -1.84 18.78 -3.27
CA VAL A 199 -0.42 18.50 -3.57
C VAL A 199 0.13 17.49 -2.58
N GLN A 200 -0.20 17.62 -1.30
CA GLN A 200 0.24 16.68 -0.28
C GLN A 200 -0.35 15.28 -0.51
N VAL A 201 -1.63 15.16 -0.86
CA VAL A 201 -2.23 13.86 -1.23
C VAL A 201 -1.58 13.26 -2.47
N ARG A 202 -1.24 14.08 -3.48
CA ARG A 202 -0.53 13.63 -4.67
C ARG A 202 0.85 13.07 -4.33
N VAL A 203 1.58 13.71 -3.41
CA VAL A 203 2.87 13.19 -2.91
C VAL A 203 2.66 11.87 -2.17
N ASP A 204 1.68 11.81 -1.28
CA ASP A 204 1.35 10.62 -0.51
C ASP A 204 0.97 9.43 -1.40
N LEU A 205 0.20 9.63 -2.46
CA LEU A 205 -0.16 8.58 -3.42
C LEU A 205 1.02 8.12 -4.28
N THR A 206 2.07 8.94 -4.42
CA THR A 206 3.30 8.54 -5.12
C THR A 206 4.19 7.69 -4.22
N GLN A 207 4.24 8.00 -2.93
CA GLN A 207 5.09 7.32 -1.94
C GLN A 207 4.42 6.10 -1.30
N THR A 208 3.10 6.13 -1.18
CA THR A 208 2.26 5.10 -0.55
C THR A 208 1.01 4.89 -1.38
N GLY A 209 1.18 4.41 -2.62
CA GLY A 209 0.07 4.20 -3.53
C GLY A 209 -0.90 3.11 -3.05
N GLU A 210 -0.49 2.25 -2.11
CA GLU A 210 -1.37 1.29 -1.45
C GLU A 210 -2.49 1.94 -0.64
N SER A 211 -2.29 3.19 -0.23
CA SER A 211 -3.33 4.00 0.44
C SER A 211 -4.59 4.15 -0.43
N TYR A 212 -4.45 4.07 -1.77
CA TYR A 212 -5.59 4.05 -2.70
C TYR A 212 -6.63 3.00 -2.32
N TYR A 213 -6.23 1.79 -1.97
CA TYR A 213 -7.16 0.67 -1.71
C TYR A 213 -7.83 0.72 -0.33
N PHE A 214 -7.56 1.76 0.46
CA PHE A 214 -8.27 2.00 1.71
C PHE A 214 -9.53 2.80 1.42
N ARG A 215 -10.69 2.27 1.77
CA ARG A 215 -11.96 2.98 1.64
C ARG A 215 -12.33 3.64 2.97
N GLU A 216 -12.78 4.89 2.94
CA GLU A 216 -13.35 5.52 4.14
C GLU A 216 -14.70 4.91 4.53
N SER A 217 -15.07 5.00 5.81
CA SER A 217 -16.34 4.47 6.30
C SER A 217 -17.56 5.25 5.80
N THR A 218 -17.38 6.54 5.49
CA THR A 218 -18.46 7.49 5.24
C THR A 218 -18.10 8.42 4.09
N ALA A 219 -19.09 8.81 3.28
CA ALA A 219 -18.88 9.75 2.16
C ALA A 219 -18.30 11.11 2.64
N THR A 220 -18.71 11.58 3.83
CA THR A 220 -18.26 12.86 4.41
C THR A 220 -16.78 12.91 4.80
N THR A 221 -16.12 11.75 4.90
CA THR A 221 -14.69 11.67 5.19
C THR A 221 -13.88 11.23 3.99
N SER A 222 -14.54 10.85 2.90
CA SER A 222 -13.88 10.34 1.71
C SER A 222 -13.50 11.46 0.76
N LEU A 223 -12.22 11.49 0.39
CA LEU A 223 -11.75 12.35 -0.71
C LEU A 223 -12.46 12.01 -2.02
N ALA A 224 -12.74 10.73 -2.27
CA ALA A 224 -13.38 10.27 -3.50
C ALA A 224 -14.77 10.89 -3.72
N ALA A 225 -15.53 11.08 -2.63
CA ALA A 225 -16.86 11.69 -2.67
C ALA A 225 -16.84 13.24 -2.67
N SER A 226 -15.73 13.86 -2.23
CA SER A 226 -15.65 15.31 -2.06
C SER A 226 -14.89 16.05 -3.17
N LEU A 227 -14.14 15.35 -4.03
CA LEU A 227 -13.35 15.96 -5.11
C LEU A 227 -14.17 16.78 -6.12
N SER A 228 -15.45 16.45 -6.35
CA SER A 228 -16.32 17.27 -7.20
C SER A 228 -16.47 18.69 -6.66
N TYR A 229 -16.44 18.87 -5.34
CA TYR A 229 -16.52 20.18 -4.74
C TYR A 229 -15.25 21.00 -4.96
N ALA A 230 -14.08 20.37 -4.98
CA ALA A 230 -12.83 21.04 -5.29
C ALA A 230 -12.79 21.52 -6.75
N VAL A 231 -13.35 20.73 -7.68
CA VAL A 231 -13.53 21.15 -9.09
C VAL A 231 -14.44 22.36 -9.17
N ALA A 232 -15.64 22.30 -8.59
CA ALA A 232 -16.58 23.43 -8.59
C ALA A 232 -15.99 24.71 -7.95
N LEU A 233 -15.20 24.56 -6.88
CA LEU A 233 -14.49 25.67 -6.23
C LEU A 233 -13.46 26.31 -7.17
N SER A 234 -12.71 25.49 -7.92
CA SER A 234 -11.74 26.00 -8.89
C SER A 234 -12.41 26.74 -10.05
N GLU A 235 -13.52 26.24 -10.55
CA GLU A 235 -14.28 26.87 -11.64
C GLU A 235 -14.84 28.23 -11.21
N GLN A 236 -15.48 28.30 -10.04
CA GLN A 236 -15.97 29.57 -9.51
C GLN A 236 -14.84 30.58 -9.27
N ALA A 237 -13.69 30.12 -8.76
CA ALA A 237 -12.53 30.98 -8.54
C ALA A 237 -11.99 31.57 -9.85
N GLN A 238 -11.95 30.79 -10.93
CA GLN A 238 -11.50 31.26 -12.24
C GLN A 238 -12.44 32.29 -12.87
N ALA A 239 -13.74 32.25 -12.53
CA ALA A 239 -14.72 33.24 -12.95
C ALA A 239 -14.70 34.54 -12.10
N HIS A 240 -13.90 34.59 -11.02
CA HIS A 240 -13.92 35.70 -10.08
C HIS A 240 -13.37 37.03 -10.68
N PRO A 241 -13.90 38.21 -10.33
CA PRO A 241 -13.41 39.50 -10.87
C PRO A 241 -12.00 39.89 -10.40
N ASP A 242 -11.61 39.46 -9.20
CA ASP A 242 -10.27 39.70 -8.65
C ASP A 242 -9.19 38.82 -9.31
N ALA A 243 -8.06 39.41 -9.68
CA ALA A 243 -6.98 38.70 -10.38
C ALA A 243 -6.24 37.70 -9.49
N GLY A 244 -6.10 37.97 -8.18
CA GLY A 244 -5.47 37.06 -7.22
C GLY A 244 -6.30 35.80 -7.04
N VAL A 245 -7.61 35.95 -6.84
CA VAL A 245 -8.54 34.82 -6.72
C VAL A 245 -8.53 33.94 -7.98
N ARG A 246 -8.53 34.55 -9.17
CA ARG A 246 -8.41 33.79 -10.43
C ARG A 246 -7.11 33.02 -10.52
N ALA A 247 -5.99 33.62 -10.13
CA ALA A 247 -4.69 32.95 -10.14
C ALA A 247 -4.67 31.74 -9.20
N SER A 248 -5.21 31.87 -7.98
CA SER A 248 -5.37 30.76 -7.04
C SER A 248 -6.34 29.68 -7.57
N GLY A 249 -7.40 30.09 -8.27
CA GLY A 249 -8.33 29.17 -8.95
C GLY A 249 -7.64 28.33 -10.04
N VAL A 250 -6.81 28.95 -10.87
CA VAL A 250 -5.99 28.26 -11.88
C VAL A 250 -4.98 27.31 -11.22
N ALA A 251 -4.34 27.70 -10.12
CA ALA A 251 -3.43 26.85 -9.38
C ALA A 251 -4.13 25.59 -8.85
N LEU A 252 -5.33 25.75 -8.26
CA LEU A 252 -6.16 24.64 -7.81
C LEU A 252 -6.53 23.71 -8.98
N GLN A 253 -6.92 24.26 -10.13
CA GLN A 253 -7.24 23.44 -11.31
C GLN A 253 -6.06 22.60 -11.77
N LYS A 254 -4.85 23.17 -11.75
CA LYS A 254 -3.63 22.47 -12.12
C LYS A 254 -3.28 21.36 -11.13
N ALA A 255 -3.47 21.58 -9.83
CA ALA A 255 -3.30 20.54 -8.81
C ALA A 255 -4.30 19.39 -8.98
N LEU A 256 -5.58 19.71 -9.25
CA LEU A 256 -6.61 18.71 -9.55
C LEU A 256 -6.25 17.90 -10.81
N GLN A 257 -5.76 18.58 -11.85
CA GLN A 257 -5.34 17.92 -13.09
C GLN A 257 -4.15 16.99 -12.87
N ASP A 258 -3.11 17.42 -12.15
CA ASP A 258 -1.95 16.59 -11.82
C ASP A 258 -2.36 15.35 -11.02
N LEU A 259 -3.17 15.54 -9.96
CA LEU A 259 -3.70 14.45 -9.16
C LEU A 259 -4.52 13.46 -10.01
N SER A 260 -5.42 13.96 -10.85
CA SER A 260 -6.25 13.10 -11.71
C SER A 260 -5.41 12.28 -12.71
N ASN A 261 -4.33 12.86 -13.24
CA ASN A 261 -3.42 12.18 -14.15
C ASN A 261 -2.64 11.09 -13.44
N LEU A 262 -2.04 11.39 -12.27
CA LEU A 262 -1.37 10.39 -11.45
C LEU A 262 -2.29 9.20 -11.15
N MET A 263 -3.53 9.47 -10.77
CA MET A 263 -4.47 8.41 -10.41
C MET A 263 -4.90 7.58 -11.63
N ALA A 264 -5.10 8.22 -12.79
CA ALA A 264 -5.41 7.51 -14.03
C ALA A 264 -4.25 6.62 -14.48
N GLU A 265 -3.03 7.12 -14.46
CA GLU A 265 -1.82 6.37 -14.86
C GLU A 265 -1.52 5.20 -13.92
N THR A 266 -1.68 5.42 -12.60
CA THR A 266 -1.25 4.44 -11.58
C THR A 266 -2.32 3.40 -11.28
N PHE A 267 -3.60 3.81 -11.23
CA PHE A 267 -4.71 2.96 -10.81
C PHE A 267 -5.67 2.58 -11.95
N GLY A 268 -5.43 3.08 -13.16
CA GLY A 268 -6.21 2.73 -14.35
C GLY A 268 -7.61 3.34 -14.37
N LEU A 269 -7.77 4.53 -13.78
CA LEU A 269 -9.04 5.27 -13.85
C LEU A 269 -9.35 5.68 -15.29
N THR A 270 -10.62 5.57 -15.67
CA THR A 270 -11.08 5.89 -17.02
C THR A 270 -11.58 7.33 -17.10
N GLY A 271 -11.42 7.98 -18.25
CA GLY A 271 -11.95 9.33 -18.47
C GLY A 271 -11.02 10.23 -19.26
N SER A 272 -11.60 11.23 -19.94
CA SER A 272 -10.84 12.21 -20.73
C SER A 272 -10.63 13.52 -19.97
N SER A 273 -11.62 13.93 -19.18
CA SER A 273 -11.60 15.13 -18.36
C SER A 273 -11.15 14.83 -16.91
N VAL A 274 -10.85 15.88 -16.15
CA VAL A 274 -10.57 15.77 -14.70
C VAL A 274 -11.78 15.19 -13.96
N GLU A 275 -12.99 15.64 -14.32
CA GLU A 275 -14.24 15.17 -13.73
C GLU A 275 -14.52 13.71 -14.05
N ASP A 276 -14.29 13.26 -15.29
CA ASP A 276 -14.48 11.86 -15.67
C ASP A 276 -13.61 10.94 -14.81
N LYS A 277 -12.34 11.32 -14.61
CA LYS A 277 -11.37 10.57 -13.82
C LYS A 277 -11.77 10.55 -12.34
N PHE A 278 -12.20 11.68 -11.77
CA PHE A 278 -12.67 11.70 -10.39
C PHE A 278 -14.01 10.99 -10.20
N ARG A 279 -14.89 10.99 -11.19
CA ARG A 279 -16.10 10.16 -11.22
C ARG A 279 -15.76 8.68 -11.25
N SER A 280 -14.77 8.29 -12.06
CA SER A 280 -14.23 6.92 -12.06
C SER A 280 -13.65 6.55 -10.69
N TYR A 281 -12.95 7.46 -10.02
CA TYR A 281 -12.41 7.24 -8.67
C TYR A 281 -13.51 7.06 -7.61
N ALA A 282 -14.51 7.96 -7.61
CA ALA A 282 -15.68 7.89 -6.73
C ALA A 282 -16.42 6.55 -6.91
N SER A 283 -16.68 6.17 -8.17
CA SER A 283 -17.33 4.91 -8.50
C SER A 283 -16.51 3.69 -8.08
N ASP A 284 -15.18 3.70 -8.28
CA ASP A 284 -14.32 2.58 -7.83
C ASP A 284 -14.37 2.42 -6.30
N HIS A 285 -14.53 3.53 -5.57
CA HIS A 285 -14.69 3.56 -4.10
C HIS A 285 -16.14 3.38 -3.63
N GLY A 286 -17.10 3.18 -4.54
CA GLY A 286 -18.51 2.99 -4.22
C GLY A 286 -19.17 4.24 -3.62
N TYR A 287 -18.84 5.42 -4.15
CA TYR A 287 -19.49 6.68 -3.88
C TYR A 287 -20.07 7.28 -5.16
N ASP A 288 -21.12 8.08 -5.00
CA ASP A 288 -21.68 8.87 -6.09
C ASP A 288 -20.84 10.13 -6.32
N TYR A 289 -20.63 10.49 -7.58
CA TYR A 289 -19.99 11.74 -7.97
C TYR A 289 -21.07 12.79 -8.19
N GLU A 290 -21.26 13.67 -7.21
CA GLU A 290 -22.19 14.79 -7.31
C GLU A 290 -21.63 15.81 -8.32
N SER A 291 -22.37 16.02 -9.41
CA SER A 291 -22.13 17.07 -10.43
C SER A 291 -22.71 18.39 -9.99
#